data_AF-A0AAD9P290-F1
#
_entry.id   AF-A0AAD9P290-F1
#
_cell.length_a   1.000
_cell.length_b   1.000
_cell.length_c   1.000
_cell.angle_alpha   90.00
_cell.angle_beta   90.00
_cell.angle_gamma   90.00
#
_symmetry.space_group_name_H-M   'P 1'
#
loop_
_entity.id
_entity.type
_entity.pdbx_description
1 polymer ?
#
loop_
_entity_poly.entity_id
_entity_poly.type
_entity_poly.pdbx_seq_one_letter_code
_entity_poly.pdbx_strand_id
1 'polypeptide(L)'
;MCVCSVFILLSGRASVYVLSTFTFEELNDNVDTSDQPYSTDSPDLETHELDRTRFGRFAMSYVAGQSFGELALLGDDNKHRRNASVIADDDTDLLVIERDLLGAEKQDDVVYL
;
A
#
# COMPACT_ATOMS: atom_id res chain seq x y z
N MET A 1 -6.35 17.19 -6.32
CA MET A 1 -7.01 15.89 -6.63
C MET A 1 -6.26 14.82 -5.87
N CYS A 2 -6.94 14.05 -5.02
CA CYS A 2 -6.34 12.89 -4.36
C CYS A 2 -6.66 11.69 -5.25
N VAL A 3 -5.65 10.95 -5.69
CA VAL A 3 -5.86 9.73 -6.49
C VAL A 3 -6.12 8.58 -5.53
N CYS A 4 -7.35 8.07 -5.53
CA CYS A 4 -7.76 6.88 -4.79
C CYS A 4 -7.52 5.65 -5.65
N SER A 5 -6.54 4.83 -5.28
CA SER A 5 -6.19 3.60 -6.00
C SER A 5 -5.88 2.50 -4.99
N VAL A 6 -6.21 1.27 -5.36
CA VAL A 6 -5.78 0.05 -4.68
C VAL A 6 -4.66 -0.60 -5.48
N PHE A 7 -3.72 -1.21 -4.79
CA PHE A 7 -2.58 -1.88 -5.38
C PHE A 7 -2.57 -3.34 -4.95
N ILE A 8 -2.17 -4.23 -5.85
CA ILE A 8 -1.95 -5.65 -5.58
C ILE A 8 -0.53 -6.02 -6.03
N LEU A 9 0.27 -6.62 -5.15
CA LEU A 9 1.58 -7.16 -5.53
C LEU A 9 1.40 -8.43 -6.35
N LEU A 10 1.91 -8.44 -7.58
CA LEU A 10 1.91 -9.63 -8.43
C LEU A 10 3.20 -10.45 -8.25
N SER A 11 4.31 -9.76 -7.97
CA SER A 11 5.64 -10.33 -7.72
C SER A 11 6.43 -9.41 -6.79
N GLY A 12 7.53 -9.89 -6.21
CA GLY A 12 8.41 -9.09 -5.34
C GLY A 12 7.88 -8.88 -3.92
N ARG A 13 8.51 -7.93 -3.23
CA ARG A 13 8.25 -7.54 -1.84
C ARG A 13 8.27 -6.03 -1.68
N ALA A 14 7.45 -5.54 -0.76
CA ALA A 14 7.44 -4.13 -0.42
C ALA A 14 7.30 -3.91 1.08
N SER A 15 7.92 -2.85 1.59
CA SER A 15 7.87 -2.47 2.99
C SER A 15 7.08 -1.18 3.20
N VAL A 16 6.31 -1.13 4.28
CA VAL A 16 5.44 0.00 4.64
C VAL A 16 6.05 0.80 5.78
N TYR A 17 6.10 2.12 5.60
CA TYR A 17 6.60 3.07 6.59
C TYR A 17 5.54 4.12 6.89
N VAL A 18 5.27 4.35 8.18
CA VAL A 18 4.26 5.30 8.65
C VAL A 18 4.93 6.53 9.26
N LEU A 19 4.48 7.72 8.85
CA LEU A 19 5.02 8.97 9.35
C LEU A 19 4.46 9.26 10.77
N SER A 20 5.34 9.31 11.78
CA SER A 20 4.94 9.43 13.20
C SER A 20 4.27 10.76 13.59
N THR A 21 4.14 11.74 12.69
CA THR A 21 3.39 12.98 12.95
C THR A 21 1.87 12.77 13.03
N PHE A 22 1.37 11.57 12.69
CA PHE A 22 0.01 11.14 12.97
C PHE A 22 0.06 10.12 14.10
N THR A 23 -0.40 10.54 15.27
CA THR A 23 -0.27 9.83 16.56
C THR A 23 -0.92 8.45 16.54
N PHE A 24 -0.06 7.43 16.54
CA PHE A 24 0.00 6.14 17.26
C PHE A 24 -1.23 5.49 17.95
N GLU A 25 -2.47 5.98 17.87
CA GLU A 25 -3.58 5.45 18.69
C GLU A 25 -4.43 4.34 18.04
N GLU A 26 -4.20 3.94 16.79
CA GLU A 26 -5.11 2.99 16.09
C GLU A 26 -4.46 1.71 15.49
N LEU A 27 -3.18 1.41 15.74
CA LEU A 27 -2.50 0.24 15.13
C LEU A 27 -2.29 -0.96 16.06
N ASN A 28 -3.09 -1.09 17.12
CA ASN A 28 -2.99 -2.22 18.04
C ASN A 28 -4.06 -3.28 17.76
N ASP A 29 -3.98 -3.92 16.60
CA ASP A 29 -4.63 -5.21 16.38
C ASP A 29 -3.60 -6.27 15.98
N ASN A 30 -3.65 -7.35 16.75
CA ASN A 30 -2.68 -8.43 16.82
C ASN A 30 -2.47 -9.13 15.46
N VAL A 31 -1.29 -8.97 14.85
CA VAL A 31 -0.83 -9.84 13.76
C VAL A 31 0.32 -10.69 14.27
N ASP A 32 0.01 -11.98 14.44
CA ASP A 32 0.93 -13.06 14.79
C ASP A 32 2.10 -13.11 13.80
N THR A 33 3.29 -12.73 14.27
CA THR A 33 4.53 -12.68 13.50
C THR A 33 5.31 -13.93 13.84
N SER A 34 5.10 -15.02 13.10
CA SER A 34 5.99 -16.17 13.17
C SER A 34 7.27 -15.87 12.40
N ASP A 35 8.35 -15.65 13.16
CA ASP A 35 9.71 -15.39 12.71
C ASP A 35 10.21 -16.44 11.70
N GLN A 36 10.75 -15.97 10.57
CA GLN A 36 11.65 -16.76 9.71
C GLN A 36 12.86 -15.92 9.30
N PRO A 37 14.11 -16.37 9.59
CA PRO A 37 15.32 -15.68 9.19
C PRO A 37 15.75 -16.16 7.80
N TYR A 38 15.89 -15.27 6.83
CA TYR A 38 16.49 -15.58 5.54
C TYR A 38 17.83 -14.87 5.38
N SER A 39 18.87 -15.67 5.19
CA SER A 39 20.25 -15.26 4.92
C SER A 39 20.37 -14.61 3.54
N THR A 40 21.09 -13.49 3.49
CA THR A 40 21.43 -12.76 2.27
C THR A 40 22.74 -13.29 1.71
N ASP A 41 22.77 -13.71 0.45
CA ASP A 41 24.01 -13.80 -0.31
C ASP A 41 23.80 -13.45 -1.80
N SER A 42 24.67 -12.54 -2.27
CA SER A 42 25.06 -12.19 -3.65
C SER A 42 24.16 -11.27 -4.51
N PRO A 43 24.72 -10.60 -5.56
CA PRO A 43 25.84 -9.65 -5.52
C PRO A 43 25.55 -8.30 -6.24
N ASP A 44 26.17 -7.23 -5.74
CA ASP A 44 26.59 -5.96 -6.37
C ASP A 44 25.82 -5.44 -7.60
N LEU A 45 24.69 -4.78 -7.33
CA LEU A 45 24.32 -3.55 -8.04
C LEU A 45 24.58 -2.41 -7.05
N GLU A 46 25.30 -1.36 -7.45
CA GLU A 46 25.44 -0.13 -6.67
C GLU A 46 24.06 0.55 -6.55
N THR A 47 23.20 -0.03 -5.72
CA THR A 47 21.95 0.58 -5.32
C THR A 47 22.36 1.70 -4.39
N HIS A 48 22.13 2.93 -4.82
CA HIS A 48 22.07 4.06 -3.92
C HIS A 48 21.09 3.67 -2.81
N GLU A 49 21.59 3.19 -1.66
CA GLU A 49 20.74 2.69 -0.58
C GLU A 49 19.79 3.81 -0.22
N LEU A 50 18.50 3.59 -0.51
CA LEU A 50 17.46 4.56 -0.18
C LEU A 50 17.47 4.70 1.34
N ASP A 51 17.76 5.89 1.85
CA ASP A 51 17.66 6.16 3.28
C ASP A 51 16.19 6.08 3.71
N ARG A 52 15.81 4.90 4.21
CA ARG A 52 14.42 4.57 4.54
C ARG A 52 13.93 5.26 5.81
N THR A 53 14.84 5.81 6.62
CA THR A 53 14.49 6.52 7.85
C THR A 53 13.63 7.76 7.59
N ARG A 54 13.71 8.31 6.37
CA ARG A 54 12.94 9.48 5.93
C ARG A 54 11.44 9.22 5.76
N PHE A 55 11.02 7.97 5.63
CA PHE A 55 9.62 7.60 5.42
C PHE A 55 8.88 7.27 6.73
N GLY A 56 9.57 7.36 7.86
CA GLY A 56 9.01 7.12 9.19
C GLY A 56 9.35 5.74 9.73
N ARG A 57 8.49 5.22 10.61
CA ARG A 57 8.72 3.93 11.28
C ARG A 57 8.22 2.79 10.38
N PHE A 58 9.02 1.73 10.28
CA PHE A 58 8.58 0.48 9.67
C PHE A 58 7.33 -0.04 10.37
N ALA A 59 6.30 -0.35 9.60
CA ALA A 59 5.04 -0.91 10.10
C ALA A 59 4.92 -2.40 9.74
N MET A 60 5.06 -2.73 8.46
CA MET A 60 4.89 -4.10 7.98
C MET A 60 5.54 -4.30 6.60
N SER A 61 5.55 -5.55 6.13
CA SER A 61 5.96 -5.91 4.77
C SER A 61 4.83 -6.63 4.03
N TYR A 62 4.84 -6.50 2.71
CA TYR A 62 3.97 -7.18 1.77
C TYR A 62 4.77 -8.15 0.91
N VAL A 63 4.12 -9.25 0.56
CA VAL A 63 4.58 -10.24 -0.43
C VAL A 63 3.59 -10.34 -1.59
N ALA A 64 4.00 -11.00 -2.66
CA ALA A 64 3.14 -11.31 -3.80
C ALA A 64 1.78 -11.92 -3.37
N GLY A 65 0.72 -11.45 -4.00
CA GLY A 65 -0.68 -11.79 -3.72
C GLY A 65 -1.36 -10.88 -2.70
N GLN A 66 -0.63 -10.04 -1.96
CA GLN A 66 -1.21 -9.11 -1.00
C GLN A 66 -1.56 -7.76 -1.63
N SER A 67 -2.55 -7.07 -1.04
CA SER A 67 -3.05 -5.78 -1.51
C SER A 67 -2.95 -4.70 -0.44
N PHE A 68 -2.89 -3.44 -0.87
CA PHE A 68 -2.90 -2.28 0.02
C PHE A 68 -3.60 -1.06 -0.63
N GLY A 69 -4.02 -0.12 0.20
CA GLY A 69 -4.70 1.11 -0.23
C GLY A 69 -6.22 1.00 -0.31
N GLU A 70 -6.79 -0.09 0.22
CA GLU A 70 -8.23 -0.36 0.31
C GLU A 70 -9.01 0.74 1.04
N LEU A 71 -8.40 1.37 2.04
CA LEU A 71 -8.98 2.52 2.74
C LEU A 71 -9.23 3.72 1.81
N ALA A 72 -8.52 3.82 0.69
CA ALA A 72 -8.77 4.86 -0.31
C ALA A 72 -10.14 4.73 -0.99
N LEU A 73 -10.79 3.56 -0.89
CA LEU A 73 -12.12 3.30 -1.45
C LEU A 73 -13.27 3.58 -0.48
N LEU A 74 -13.04 3.59 0.84
CA LEU A 74 -14.09 3.52 1.87
C LEU A 74 -14.69 4.88 2.30
N GLY A 75 -14.49 5.96 1.53
CA GLY A 75 -14.94 7.30 1.91
C GLY A 75 -15.50 8.13 0.76
N ASP A 76 -16.53 8.93 1.06
CA ASP A 76 -17.21 9.75 0.05
C ASP A 76 -16.42 10.98 -0.41
N ASP A 77 -15.41 11.40 0.34
CA ASP A 77 -14.65 12.58 0.00
C ASP A 77 -13.16 12.27 0.10
N ASN A 78 -12.35 12.94 -0.71
CA ASN A 78 -10.88 12.92 -0.80
C ASN A 78 -10.12 13.26 0.52
N LYS A 79 -10.73 13.01 1.68
CA LYS A 79 -10.29 13.30 3.04
C LYS A 79 -9.32 12.25 3.59
N HIS A 80 -9.29 11.06 3.00
CA HIS A 80 -8.31 10.02 3.32
C HIS A 80 -6.94 10.42 2.76
N ARG A 81 -6.10 10.99 3.62
CA ARG A 81 -4.69 11.23 3.30
C ARG A 81 -3.91 9.93 3.44
N ARG A 82 -3.05 9.63 2.47
CA ARG A 82 -2.07 8.54 2.59
C ARG A 82 -1.10 8.90 3.71
N ASN A 83 -1.14 8.15 4.81
CA ASN A 83 -0.29 8.35 5.99
C ASN A 83 0.91 7.39 6.03
N ALA A 84 1.06 6.55 5.01
CA ALA A 84 2.13 5.59 4.87
C ALA A 84 2.76 5.67 3.48
N SER A 85 4.05 5.34 3.42
CA SER A 85 4.80 5.14 2.19
C SER A 85 5.06 3.65 2.01
N VAL A 86 4.84 3.14 0.81
CA VAL A 86 5.16 1.76 0.43
C VAL A 86 6.36 1.80 -0.48
N ILE A 87 7.40 1.03 -0.14
CA ILE A 87 8.70 1.03 -0.82
C ILE A 87 8.99 -0.39 -1.29
N ALA A 88 9.28 -0.57 -2.58
CA ALA A 88 9.70 -1.85 -3.11
C ALA A 88 11.07 -2.24 -2.54
N ASP A 89 11.20 -3.49 -2.10
CA ASP A 89 12.44 -4.05 -1.55
C ASP A 89 13.30 -4.71 -2.63
N ASP A 90 12.65 -5.20 -3.68
CA ASP A 90 13.20 -5.82 -4.86
C ASP A 90 12.33 -5.47 -6.08
N ASP A 91 12.70 -5.96 -7.27
CA ASP A 91 11.90 -5.77 -8.49
C ASP A 91 10.47 -6.29 -8.27
N THR A 92 9.51 -5.36 -8.26
CA THR A 92 8.13 -5.59 -7.83
C THR A 92 7.16 -5.21 -8.95
N ASP A 93 6.31 -6.16 -9.35
CA ASP A 93 5.18 -5.89 -10.25
C ASP A 93 3.92 -5.57 -9.44
N LEU A 94 3.23 -4.49 -9.82
CA LEU A 94 2.00 -4.03 -9.18
C LEU A 94 0.84 -3.97 -10.18
N LEU A 95 -0.31 -4.50 -9.79
CA LEU A 95 -1.58 -4.17 -10.42
C LEU A 95 -2.18 -2.94 -9.73
N VAL A 96 -2.52 -1.92 -10.50
CA VAL A 96 -3.16 -0.69 -10.00
C VAL A 96 -4.62 -0.67 -10.43
N ILE A 97 -5.51 -0.50 -9.45
CA ILE A 97 -6.94 -0.37 -9.67
C ILE A 97 -7.35 1.03 -9.21
N GLU A 98 -7.76 1.87 -10.16
CA GLU A 98 -8.29 3.21 -9.86
C GLU A 98 -9.73 3.12 -9.35
N ARG A 99 -10.10 3.97 -8.38
CA ARG A 99 -11.47 4.04 -7.86
C ARG A 99 -12.51 4.25 -8.97
N ASP A 100 -12.18 5.08 -9.95
CA ASP A 100 -13.08 5.41 -11.07
C ASP A 100 -13.44 4.16 -11.91
N LEU A 101 -12.56 3.15 -11.94
CA LEU A 101 -12.81 1.87 -12.60
C LEU A 101 -13.79 1.00 -11.79
N LEU A 102 -13.82 1.13 -10.47
CA LEU A 102 -14.70 0.36 -9.58
C LEU A 102 -16.11 0.96 -9.46
N GLY A 103 -16.28 2.26 -9.71
CA GLY A 103 -17.52 3.00 -9.50
C GLY A 103 -18.49 3.07 -10.70
N ALA A 104 -18.22 2.36 -11.79
CA ALA A 104 -19.03 2.46 -13.01
C ALA A 104 -20.13 1.39 -13.08
N GLU A 105 -21.09 1.43 -12.16
CA GLU A 105 -22.46 1.02 -12.47
C GLU A 105 -23.28 2.30 -12.66
N LYS A 106 -23.30 2.82 -13.90
CA LYS A 106 -24.34 3.79 -14.27
C LYS A 106 -25.66 3.03 -14.25
N GLN A 107 -26.43 3.23 -13.21
CA GLN A 107 -27.84 2.87 -13.21
C GLN A 107 -28.52 3.83 -14.19
N ASP A 108 -28.69 3.37 -15.43
CA ASP A 108 -29.55 4.02 -16.42
C ASP A 108 -31.00 3.88 -15.94
N ASP A 109 -31.41 4.72 -14.99
CA ASP A 109 -32.81 4.79 -14.57
C ASP A 109 -33.63 5.48 -15.65
N VAL A 110 -34.14 4.61 -16.52
CA VAL A 110 -35.37 4.66 -17.32
C VAL A 110 -36.29 5.83 -16.96
N VAL A 111 -36.41 6.78 -17.89
CA VAL A 111 -37.52 7.75 -17.92
C VAL A 111 -38.80 6.97 -18.23
N TYR A 112 -39.69 6.83 -17.25
CA TYR A 112 -41.08 6.46 -17.53
C TYR A 112 -41.81 7.70 -18.07
N LEU A 113 -42.28 7.60 -19.32
CA LEU A 113 -43.23 8.54 -19.94
C LEU A 113 -44.66 8.26 -19.44
#